data_AF-A0A346RN39-F1
#
_entry.id   AF-A0A346RN39-F1
#
_cell.length_a   1.000
_cell.length_b   1.000
_cell.length_c   1.000
_cell.angle_alpha   90.00
_cell.angle_beta   90.00
_cell.angle_gamma   90.00
#
_symmetry.space_group_name_H-M   'P 1'
#
loop_
_entity.id
_entity.type
_entity.pdbx_description
1 polymer ?
#
loop_
_entity_poly.entity_id
_entity_poly.type
_entity_poly.pdbx_seq_one_letter_code
_entity_poly.pdbx_strand_id
1 'polypeptide(L)'
;MGRDTIADIITSIRNADMDRKRVVRIASTNITENIVKILLREGFIENARKHQENSKSFLVLTLRHRRNRQKPYRKRSVLNLKRISRPGLRIYSNYQRIPRILGGMGVVILSTSRGIITDREARLERIGGEILCYIW
;
A
#
# COMPACT_ATOMS: atom_id res chain seq x y z
N MET A 1 -20.61 -2.65 -12.52
CA MET A 1 -19.14 -2.46 -12.50
C MET A 1 -18.67 -2.42 -11.05
N GLY A 2 -17.94 -3.44 -10.58
CA GLY A 2 -17.42 -3.48 -9.22
C GLY A 2 -16.20 -2.56 -9.07
N ARG A 3 -16.22 -1.69 -8.07
CA ARG A 3 -15.14 -0.74 -7.76
C ARG A 3 -13.96 -1.49 -7.12
N ASP A 4 -12.76 -1.40 -7.70
CA ASP A 4 -11.55 -1.95 -7.07
C ASP A 4 -11.03 -0.96 -6.02
N THR A 5 -11.45 -1.14 -4.78
CA THR A 5 -11.07 -0.30 -3.64
C THR A 5 -9.55 -0.20 -3.45
N ILE A 6 -8.79 -1.25 -3.78
CA ILE A 6 -7.32 -1.25 -3.62
C ILE A 6 -6.68 -0.37 -4.70
N ALA A 7 -7.17 -0.46 -5.94
CA ALA A 7 -6.71 0.40 -7.02
C ALA A 7 -7.00 1.88 -6.74
N ASP A 8 -8.16 2.20 -6.16
CA ASP A 8 -8.54 3.56 -5.78
C ASP A 8 -7.59 4.16 -4.73
N ILE A 9 -7.21 3.39 -3.71
CA ILE A 9 -6.26 3.84 -2.67
C ILE A 9 -4.88 4.09 -3.27
N ILE A 10 -4.38 3.14 -4.07
CA ILE A 10 -3.07 3.25 -4.72
C ILE A 10 -3.02 4.51 -5.58
N THR A 11 -4.08 4.75 -6.34
CA THR A 11 -4.22 5.94 -7.19
C THR A 11 -4.28 7.21 -6.35
N SER A 12 -5.05 7.22 -5.26
CA SER A 12 -5.18 8.38 -4.37
C SER A 12 -3.85 8.76 -3.72
N ILE A 13 -3.08 7.78 -3.24
CA ILE A 13 -1.75 8.01 -2.65
C ILE A 13 -0.78 8.52 -3.72
N ARG A 14 -0.75 7.89 -4.90
CA ARG A 14 0.12 8.30 -6.00
C ARG A 14 -0.17 9.73 -6.46
N ASN A 15 -1.45 10.07 -6.64
CA ASN A 15 -1.85 11.42 -7.05
C ASN A 15 -1.45 12.47 -6.03
N ALA A 16 -1.61 12.18 -4.74
CA ALA A 16 -1.17 13.10 -3.69
C ALA A 16 0.35 13.26 -3.62
N ASP A 17 1.13 12.20 -3.83
CA ASP A 17 2.59 12.28 -3.90
C ASP A 17 3.04 13.12 -5.11
N MET A 18 2.41 12.92 -6.28
CA MET A 18 2.65 13.72 -7.49
C MET A 18 2.30 15.21 -7.28
N ASP A 19 1.15 15.49 -6.67
CA ASP A 19 0.68 16.84 -6.35
C ASP A 19 1.43 17.47 -5.15
N ARG A 20 2.38 16.76 -4.53
CA ARG A 20 3.12 17.19 -3.33
C ARG A 20 2.20 17.52 -2.13
N LYS A 21 1.02 16.91 -2.08
CA LYS A 21 0.09 17.01 -0.95
C LYS A 21 0.62 16.16 0.19
N ARG A 22 0.80 16.77 1.35
CA ARG A 22 1.26 16.05 2.56
C ARG A 22 0.18 15.12 3.12
N VAL A 23 -1.09 15.39 2.85
CA VAL A 23 -2.22 14.69 3.46
C VAL A 23 -3.13 14.11 2.39
N VAL A 24 -3.57 12.88 2.59
CA VAL A 24 -4.51 12.16 1.72
C VAL A 24 -5.66 11.65 2.55
N ARG A 25 -6.88 11.83 2.06
CA ARG A 25 -8.09 11.26 2.65
C ARG A 25 -8.58 10.12 1.78
N ILE A 26 -8.73 8.93 2.36
CA ILE A 26 -9.30 7.75 1.70
C ILE A 26 -10.46 7.20 2.52
N ALA A 27 -11.36 6.45 1.90
CA ALA A 27 -12.45 5.76 2.61
C ALA A 27 -11.89 4.66 3.52
N SER A 28 -12.44 4.53 4.73
CA SER A 28 -12.05 3.48 5.69
C SER A 28 -12.85 2.22 5.42
N THR A 29 -12.14 1.16 5.04
CA THR A 29 -12.61 -0.23 5.01
C THR A 29 -11.58 -1.12 5.72
N ASN A 30 -11.98 -2.32 6.15
CA ASN A 30 -11.08 -3.27 6.81
C ASN A 30 -9.81 -3.55 5.98
N ILE A 31 -9.95 -3.67 4.66
CA ILE A 31 -8.81 -3.88 3.74
C ILE A 31 -7.91 -2.63 3.71
N THR A 32 -8.51 -1.43 3.60
CA THR A 32 -7.74 -0.17 3.58
C THR A 32 -6.95 0.01 4.87
N GLU A 33 -7.56 -0.29 6.02
CA GLU A 33 -6.95 -0.12 7.33
C GLU A 33 -5.74 -1.04 7.49
N ASN A 34 -5.84 -2.29 7.04
CA ASN A 34 -4.74 -3.24 7.08
C ASN A 34 -3.58 -2.84 6.15
N ILE A 35 -3.88 -2.39 4.93
CA ILE A 35 -2.85 -1.91 3.99
C ILE A 35 -2.14 -0.68 4.58
N VAL A 36 -2.88 0.27 5.14
CA VAL A 36 -2.35 1.48 5.75
C VAL A 36 -1.48 1.17 6.98
N LYS A 37 -1.88 0.20 7.80
CA LYS A 37 -1.06 -0.28 8.93
C LYS A 37 0.29 -0.82 8.46
N ILE A 38 0.30 -1.62 7.38
CA ILE A 38 1.56 -2.11 6.78
C ILE A 38 2.39 -0.94 6.25
N LEU A 39 1.78 0.00 5.52
CA LEU A 39 2.49 1.18 5.01
C LEU A 39 3.13 2.02 6.13
N LEU A 40 2.46 2.15 7.27
CA LEU A 40 2.97 2.87 8.44
C LEU A 40 4.12 2.10 9.09
N ARG A 41 3.96 0.79 9.30
CA ARG A 41 4.96 -0.08 9.93
C ARG A 41 6.26 -0.17 9.11
N GLU A 42 6.13 -0.25 7.78
CA GLU A 42 7.28 -0.25 6.86
C GLU A 42 7.87 1.15 6.63
N GLY A 43 7.25 2.21 7.19
CA GLY A 43 7.77 3.58 7.14
C GLY A 43 7.57 4.31 5.81
N PHE A 44 6.66 3.84 4.96
CA PHE A 44 6.27 4.50 3.70
C PHE A 44 5.39 5.73 3.95
N ILE A 45 4.58 5.72 5.00
CA ILE A 45 3.80 6.88 5.45
C ILE A 45 4.26 7.32 6.84
N GLU A 46 4.10 8.61 7.13
CA GLU A 46 4.53 9.23 8.39
C GLU A 46 3.49 9.03 9.50
N ASN A 47 2.21 9.13 9.15
CA ASN A 47 1.11 8.97 10.10
C ASN A 47 -0.17 8.53 9.39
N ALA A 48 -1.08 7.88 10.12
CA ALA A 48 -2.42 7.56 9.68
C ALA A 48 -3.41 7.77 10.83
N ARG A 49 -4.48 8.53 10.59
CA ARG A 49 -5.54 8.80 11.58
C ARG A 49 -6.89 8.41 11.01
N LYS A 50 -7.73 7.78 11.83
CA LYS A 50 -9.13 7.52 11.49
C LYS A 50 -9.95 8.77 11.81
N HIS A 51 -10.80 9.18 10.89
CA HIS A 51 -11.69 10.31 11.02
C HIS A 51 -13.10 9.89 10.62
N GLN A 52 -14.09 10.22 11.43
CA GLN A 52 -15.49 9.90 11.17
C GLN A 52 -16.27 11.20 10.96
N GLU A 53 -16.98 11.28 9.85
CA GLU A 53 -17.76 12.45 9.46
C GLU A 53 -19.08 11.97 8.85
N ASN A 54 -20.22 12.47 9.36
CA ASN A 54 -21.57 12.15 8.86
C ASN A 54 -21.79 10.63 8.66
N SER A 55 -21.46 9.84 9.67
CA SER A 55 -21.53 8.37 9.68
C SER A 55 -20.63 7.64 8.68
N LYS A 56 -19.77 8.35 7.94
CA LYS A 56 -18.76 7.77 7.06
C LYS A 56 -17.39 7.80 7.72
N SER A 57 -16.67 6.68 7.64
CA SER A 57 -15.32 6.56 8.18
C SER A 57 -14.27 6.79 7.08
N PHE A 58 -13.24 7.57 7.40
CA PHE A 58 -12.13 7.91 6.51
C PHE A 58 -10.79 7.68 7.22
N LEU A 59 -9.76 7.41 6.42
CA LEU A 59 -8.37 7.43 6.88
C LEU A 59 -7.68 8.65 6.29
N VAL A 60 -7.11 9.45 7.19
CA VAL A 60 -6.29 10.61 6.87
C VAL A 60 -4.83 10.20 7.01
N LEU A 61 -4.15 10.05 5.87
CA LEU A 61 -2.77 9.61 5.76
C LEU A 61 -1.85 10.83 5.62
N THR A 62 -0.74 10.84 6.33
CA THR A 62 0.34 11.82 6.16
C THR A 62 1.48 11.17 5.38
N LEU A 63 1.74 11.66 4.17
CA LEU A 63 2.79 11.14 3.30
C LEU A 63 4.14 11.73 3.68
N ARG A 64 5.17 10.88 3.75
CA ARG A 64 6.52 11.28 4.09
C ARG A 64 7.15 12.11 2.97
N HIS A 65 7.17 13.43 3.15
CA HIS A 65 7.86 14.32 2.22
C HIS A 65 9.31 14.52 2.65
N ARG A 66 10.28 13.96 1.91
CA ARG A 66 11.69 14.34 2.10
C ARG A 66 11.86 15.80 1.66
N ARG A 67 12.18 16.67 2.62
CA ARG A 67 12.40 18.13 2.51
C ARG A 67 13.67 18.55 1.77
N ASN A 68 14.32 17.67 0.99
CA ASN A 68 15.53 18.07 0.27
C ASN A 68 15.16 18.91 -0.97
N ARG A 69 15.12 20.22 -0.76
CA ARG A 69 14.98 21.30 -1.76
C ARG A 69 16.14 21.36 -2.78
N GLN A 70 17.15 20.50 -2.67
CA GLN A 70 18.40 20.57 -3.47
C GLN A 70 18.66 19.37 -4.40
N LYS A 71 17.75 18.38 -4.50
CA LYS A 71 17.90 17.34 -5.53
C LYS A 71 17.02 17.68 -6.73
N PRO A 72 17.59 17.79 -7.96
CA PRO A 72 16.78 17.99 -9.15
C PRO A 72 15.72 16.89 -9.25
N TYR A 73 14.60 17.22 -9.91
CA TYR A 73 13.35 16.45 -10.09
C TYR A 73 13.48 14.93 -10.30
N ARG A 74 14.67 14.42 -10.66
CA ARG A 74 14.99 13.03 -11.00
C ARG A 74 15.36 12.08 -9.84
N LYS A 75 15.66 12.56 -8.62
CA LYS A 75 16.17 11.71 -7.50
C LYS A 75 15.31 11.70 -6.24
N ARG A 76 13.99 11.88 -6.37
CA ARG A 76 13.06 11.65 -5.24
C ARG A 76 12.74 10.15 -5.17
N SER A 77 12.80 9.54 -3.98
CA SER A 77 12.13 8.25 -3.76
C SER A 77 10.64 8.52 -3.90
N VAL A 78 10.11 8.33 -5.11
CA VAL A 78 8.68 8.30 -5.39
C VAL A 78 8.17 7.00 -4.78
N LEU A 79 7.15 7.08 -3.93
CA LEU A 79 6.49 5.90 -3.42
C LEU A 79 5.75 5.23 -4.59
N ASN A 80 6.26 4.12 -5.09
CA ASN A 80 5.62 3.38 -6.17
C ASN A 80 4.73 2.31 -5.56
N LEU A 81 3.42 2.44 -5.78
CA LEU A 81 2.47 1.38 -5.49
C LEU A 81 1.90 0.84 -6.79
N LYS A 82 1.87 -0.50 -6.93
CA LYS A 82 1.34 -1.18 -8.11
C LYS A 82 0.34 -2.26 -7.71
N ARG A 83 -0.88 -2.17 -8.23
CA ARG A 83 -1.92 -3.21 -8.11
C ARG A 83 -1.56 -4.41 -9.00
N ILE A 84 -1.56 -5.61 -8.43
CA ILE A 84 -1.16 -6.85 -9.12
C ILE A 84 -2.37 -7.72 -9.44
N SER A 85 -2.98 -8.33 -8.43
CA SER A 85 -4.28 -8.97 -8.61
C SER A 85 -5.34 -7.92 -9.00
N ARG A 86 -6.35 -8.26 -9.78
CA ARG A 86 -7.46 -7.37 -10.15
C ARG A 86 -8.75 -8.19 -10.16
N PRO A 87 -9.94 -7.58 -10.03
CA PRO A 87 -11.21 -8.33 -10.07
C PRO A 87 -11.35 -9.24 -11.28
N GLY A 88 -10.88 -8.81 -12.46
CA GLY A 88 -10.89 -9.62 -13.69
C GLY A 88 -9.71 -10.58 -13.86
N LEU A 89 -8.68 -10.50 -13.02
CA LEU A 89 -7.54 -11.42 -13.04
C LEU A 89 -6.93 -11.54 -11.64
N ARG A 90 -7.33 -12.58 -10.92
CA ARG A 90 -6.83 -12.86 -9.57
C ARG A 90 -5.48 -13.56 -9.63
N ILE A 91 -4.48 -12.99 -8.97
CA ILE A 91 -3.12 -13.52 -8.94
C ILE A 91 -2.84 -14.10 -7.57
N TYR A 92 -2.58 -15.40 -7.50
CA TYR A 92 -2.22 -16.12 -6.28
C TYR A 92 -0.78 -16.63 -6.36
N SER A 93 -0.11 -16.70 -5.23
CA SER A 93 1.22 -17.30 -5.15
C SER A 93 1.41 -18.08 -3.85
N ASN A 94 2.13 -19.19 -3.95
CA ASN A 94 2.59 -19.96 -2.79
C ASN A 94 3.78 -19.25 -2.14
N TYR A 95 4.03 -19.45 -0.85
CA TYR A 95 5.10 -18.81 -0.09
C TYR A 95 6.49 -18.91 -0.76
N GLN A 96 6.77 -20.05 -1.40
CA GLN A 96 8.02 -20.31 -2.12
C GLN A 96 8.19 -19.45 -3.39
N ARG A 97 7.07 -19.08 -4.02
CA ARG A 97 7.01 -18.34 -5.29
C ARG A 97 6.64 -16.87 -5.11
N ILE A 98 6.58 -16.38 -3.86
CA ILE A 98 6.34 -14.95 -3.63
C ILE A 98 7.54 -14.18 -4.19
N PRO A 99 7.33 -13.21 -5.10
CA PRO A 99 8.43 -12.46 -5.70
C PRO A 99 9.10 -11.55 -4.67
N ARG A 100 10.40 -11.28 -4.87
CA ARG A 100 11.15 -10.28 -4.11
C ARG A 100 11.26 -9.02 -4.95
N ILE A 101 10.77 -7.89 -4.44
CA ILE A 101 10.81 -6.61 -5.16
C ILE A 101 12.11 -5.89 -4.82
N LEU A 102 12.84 -5.44 -5.84
CA LEU A 102 14.13 -4.74 -5.71
C LEU A 102 15.11 -5.44 -4.74
N GLY A 103 15.29 -6.76 -4.90
CA GLY A 103 16.20 -7.53 -4.03
C GLY A 103 15.77 -7.64 -2.56
N GLY A 104 14.52 -7.27 -2.23
CA GLY A 104 13.99 -7.27 -0.86
C GLY A 104 13.84 -5.88 -0.23
N MET A 105 14.20 -4.82 -0.96
CA MET A 105 13.94 -3.43 -0.53
C MET A 105 12.47 -3.05 -0.64
N GLY A 106 11.76 -3.59 -1.64
CA GLY A 106 10.32 -3.41 -1.78
C GLY A 106 9.53 -4.42 -0.95
N VAL A 107 8.25 -4.12 -0.75
CA VAL A 107 7.31 -4.94 0.02
C VAL A 107 6.21 -5.43 -0.90
N VAL A 108 5.87 -6.71 -0.78
CA VAL A 108 4.68 -7.27 -1.41
C VAL A 108 3.62 -7.47 -0.34
N ILE A 109 2.42 -6.96 -0.59
CA ILE A 109 1.26 -7.18 0.29
C ILE A 109 0.41 -8.30 -0.29
N LEU A 110 0.13 -9.31 0.53
CA LEU A 110 -0.69 -10.46 0.16
C LEU A 110 -1.90 -10.59 1.09
N SER A 111 -3.02 -11.05 0.54
CA SER A 111 -4.16 -11.53 1.32
C SER A 111 -4.04 -13.04 1.50
N THR A 112 -3.93 -13.47 2.75
CA THR A 112 -3.78 -14.88 3.13
C THR A 112 -4.93 -15.31 4.04
N SER A 113 -4.98 -16.59 4.39
CA SER A 113 -5.95 -17.12 5.37
C SER A 113 -5.77 -16.52 6.78
N ARG A 114 -4.58 -15.98 7.10
CA ARG A 114 -4.29 -15.30 8.38
C ARG A 114 -4.45 -13.78 8.32
N GLY A 115 -4.97 -13.26 7.22
CA GLY A 115 -5.19 -11.85 6.99
C GLY A 115 -4.23 -11.26 5.96
N ILE A 116 -4.17 -9.92 5.93
CA ILE A 116 -3.32 -9.17 5.01
C ILE A 116 -1.95 -8.99 5.64
N ILE A 117 -0.93 -9.55 5.00
CA ILE A 117 0.45 -9.61 5.51
C ILE A 117 1.46 -9.26 4.42
N THR A 118 2.70 -9.01 4.83
CA THR A 118 3.84 -8.77 3.94
C THR A 118 4.42 -10.07 3.41
N ASP A 119 5.23 -10.01 2.35
CA ASP A 119 5.96 -11.18 1.84
C ASP A 119 6.98 -11.76 2.81
N ARG A 120 7.51 -10.94 3.72
CA ARG A 120 8.43 -11.40 4.75
C ARG A 120 7.69 -12.27 5.77
N GLU A 121 6.54 -11.78 6.25
CA GLU A 121 5.65 -12.52 7.15
C GLU A 121 5.12 -13.79 6.48
N ALA A 122 4.66 -13.70 5.23
CA ALA A 122 4.15 -14.84 4.47
C ALA A 122 5.19 -15.96 4.28
N ARG A 123 6.46 -15.60 4.05
CA ARG A 123 7.55 -16.57 3.96
C ARG A 123 7.93 -17.16 5.32
N LEU A 124 7.92 -16.36 6.38
CA LEU A 124 8.19 -16.82 7.74
C LEU A 124 7.15 -17.86 8.18
N GLU A 125 5.88 -17.57 7.93
CA GLU A 125 4.75 -18.43 8.29
C GLU A 125 4.51 -19.57 7.29
N ARG A 126 5.21 -19.57 6.15
CA ARG A 126 5.07 -20.55 5.06
C ARG A 126 3.64 -20.60 4.48
N ILE A 127 3.02 -19.43 4.32
CA ILE A 127 1.65 -19.30 3.82
C ILE A 127 1.63 -18.51 2.51
N GLY A 128 0.86 -18.99 1.54
CA GLY A 128 0.57 -18.31 0.27
C GLY A 128 -0.70 -17.47 0.31
N GLY A 129 -1.02 -16.81 -0.80
CA GLY A 129 -2.25 -16.03 -0.88
C GLY A 129 -2.39 -15.22 -2.17
N GLU A 130 -3.40 -14.36 -2.20
CA GLU A 130 -3.63 -13.41 -3.29
C GLU A 130 -2.60 -12.27 -3.21
N ILE A 131 -1.85 -12.03 -4.29
CA ILE A 131 -0.93 -10.89 -4.36
C ILE A 131 -1.73 -9.62 -4.61
N LEU A 132 -1.88 -8.77 -3.58
CA LEU A 132 -2.67 -7.57 -3.70
C LEU A 132 -1.91 -6.47 -4.46
N CYS A 133 -0.77 -6.05 -3.92
CA CYS A 133 0.01 -4.97 -4.50
C CYS A 133 1.49 -5.06 -4.11
N TYR A 134 2.31 -4.36 -4.88
CA TYR A 134 3.73 -4.16 -4.64
C TYR A 134 3.99 -2.71 -4.28
N ILE A 135 4.93 -2.47 -3.36
CA ILE A 135 5.33 -1.14 -2.89
C ILE A 135 6.87 -1.04 -2.90
N TRP A 136 7.43 0.04 -3.47
CA TRP A 136 8.87 0.31 -3.46
C TRP A 136 9.23 1.79 -3.72
#